data_AF-D6PK93-F1
#
_entry.id   AF-D6PK93-F1
#
_cell.length_a   1.000
_cell.length_b   1.000
_cell.length_c   1.000
_cell.angle_alpha   90.00
_cell.angle_beta   90.00
_cell.angle_gamma   90.00
#
_symmetry.space_group_name_H-M   'P 1'
#
loop_
_entity.id
_entity.type
_entity.pdbx_description
1 polymer ?
#
loop_
_entity_poly.entity_id
_entity_poly.type
_entity_poly.pdbx_seq_one_letter_code
_entity_poly.pdbx_strand_id
1 'polypeptide(L)'
;MWLSAIKLAVQAGSHIYKNKQKTKMLMADAQMNHAQKMANGEAEYQGKLLQSRDSDWKDEFILLLLSVPIVMLGFAVWSDDPAHMEKMKLFFEYFSQLPFWYQTIFVGVIASVYGLKATDLIKRK
;
A
#
# COMPACT_ATOMS: atom_id res chain seq x y z
N MET A 1 45.93 17.57 -29.44
CA MET A 1 45.09 17.09 -28.31
C MET A 1 44.21 18.18 -27.67
N TRP A 2 44.47 19.48 -27.89
CA TRP A 2 43.66 20.58 -27.32
C TRP A 2 42.43 21.00 -28.18
N LEU A 3 42.56 21.01 -29.52
CA LEU A 3 41.44 21.33 -30.44
C LEU A 3 40.27 20.32 -30.34
N SER A 4 40.60 19.05 -30.05
CA SER A 4 39.61 17.98 -29.85
C SER A 4 38.77 18.18 -28.59
N ALA A 5 39.39 18.67 -27.51
CA ALA A 5 38.73 18.94 -26.24
C ALA A 5 37.79 20.15 -26.32
N ILE A 6 38.17 21.20 -27.06
CA ILE A 6 37.31 22.38 -27.28
C ILE A 6 36.09 22.01 -28.13
N LYS A 7 36.26 21.18 -29.17
CA LYS A 7 35.15 20.70 -30.00
C LYS A 7 34.17 19.83 -29.21
N LEU A 8 34.67 19.01 -28.29
CA LEU A 8 33.86 18.23 -27.36
C LEU A 8 33.12 19.13 -26.35
N ALA A 9 33.77 20.16 -25.81
CA ALA A 9 33.15 21.10 -24.88
C ALA A 9 32.06 21.96 -25.54
N VAL A 10 32.24 22.39 -26.80
CA VAL A 10 31.24 23.13 -27.57
C VAL A 10 30.07 22.23 -27.97
N GLN A 11 30.32 20.97 -28.35
CA GLN A 11 29.26 19.99 -28.59
C GLN A 11 28.50 19.63 -27.31
N ALA A 12 29.19 19.42 -26.19
CA ALA A 12 28.57 19.15 -24.90
C ALA A 12 27.75 20.36 -24.40
N GLY A 13 28.29 21.58 -24.51
CA GLY A 13 27.59 22.82 -24.15
C GLY A 13 26.33 23.08 -24.98
N SER A 14 26.40 22.84 -26.29
CA SER A 14 25.23 22.96 -27.18
C SER A 14 24.18 21.86 -26.95
N HIS A 15 24.59 20.63 -26.62
CA HIS A 15 23.66 19.56 -26.21
C HIS A 15 22.97 19.86 -24.87
N ILE A 16 23.69 20.40 -23.88
CA ILE A 16 23.11 20.77 -22.58
C ILE A 16 22.10 21.92 -22.73
N TYR A 17 22.41 22.92 -23.56
CA TYR A 17 21.49 24.03 -23.83
C TYR A 17 20.22 23.58 -24.54
N LYS A 18 20.36 22.75 -25.59
CA LYS A 18 19.22 22.14 -26.29
C LYS A 18 18.37 21.27 -25.36
N ASN A 19 18.99 20.50 -24.47
CA ASN A 19 18.27 19.69 -23.48
C ASN A 19 17.49 20.57 -22.50
N LYS A 20 18.06 21.66 -21.98
CA LYS A 20 17.33 22.58 -21.08
C LYS A 20 16.11 23.21 -21.75
N GLN A 21 16.21 23.62 -23.01
CA GLN A 21 15.07 24.14 -23.76
C GLN A 21 14.02 23.06 -24.01
N LYS A 22 14.45 21.86 -24.40
CA LYS A 22 13.55 20.71 -24.59
C LYS A 22 12.82 20.35 -23.29
N THR A 23 13.50 20.37 -22.14
CA THR A 23 12.88 20.13 -20.84
C THR A 23 11.83 21.18 -20.51
N LYS A 24 12.09 22.47 -20.78
CA LYS A 24 11.11 23.55 -20.57
C LYS A 24 9.87 23.38 -21.45
N MET A 25 10.05 22.98 -22.71
CA MET A 25 8.95 22.72 -23.63
C MET A 25 8.10 21.53 -23.16
N LEU A 26 8.76 20.43 -22.77
CA LEU A 26 8.08 19.24 -22.23
C LEU A 26 7.35 19.54 -20.91
N MET A 27 7.89 20.43 -20.06
CA MET A 27 7.22 20.88 -18.84
C MET A 27 5.98 21.72 -19.16
N ALA A 28 6.07 22.63 -20.12
CA ALA A 28 4.93 23.42 -20.57
C ALA A 28 3.83 22.53 -21.18
N ASP A 29 4.21 21.55 -22.00
CA ASP A 29 3.29 20.56 -22.56
C ASP A 29 2.67 19.69 -21.47
N ALA A 30 3.44 19.27 -20.47
CA ALA A 30 2.91 18.50 -19.34
C ALA A 30 1.91 19.33 -18.52
N GLN A 31 2.20 20.61 -18.28
CA GLN A 31 1.29 21.53 -17.57
C GLN A 31 0.01 21.76 -18.35
N MET A 32 0.11 21.97 -19.66
CA MET A 32 -1.04 22.13 -20.54
C MET A 32 -1.90 20.86 -20.56
N ASN A 33 -1.28 19.68 -20.72
CA ASN A 33 -2.00 18.40 -20.70
C ASN A 33 -2.64 18.12 -19.33
N HIS A 34 -1.98 18.50 -18.24
CA HIS A 34 -2.53 18.39 -16.89
C HIS A 34 -3.74 19.32 -16.71
N ALA A 35 -3.63 20.58 -17.14
CA ALA A 35 -4.73 21.55 -17.10
C ALA A 35 -5.90 21.10 -17.98
N GLN A 36 -5.63 20.54 -19.16
CA GLN A 36 -6.65 20.00 -20.05
C GLN A 36 -7.37 18.80 -19.42
N LYS A 37 -6.65 17.91 -18.74
CA LYS A 37 -7.25 16.80 -17.96
C LYS A 37 -8.07 17.26 -16.76
N MET A 38 -7.67 18.38 -16.13
CA MET A 38 -8.46 19.00 -15.06
C MET A 38 -9.74 19.63 -15.61
N ALA A 39 -9.66 20.33 -16.75
CA ALA A 39 -10.83 20.94 -17.41
C ALA A 39 -11.81 19.90 -17.95
N ASN A 40 -11.32 18.76 -18.43
CA ASN A 40 -12.13 17.64 -18.91
C ASN A 40 -12.76 16.79 -17.79
N GLY A 41 -12.50 17.10 -16.51
CA GLY A 41 -13.07 16.37 -15.37
C GLY A 41 -12.43 15.01 -15.07
N GLU A 42 -11.42 14.58 -15.83
CA GLU A 42 -10.71 13.31 -15.61
C GLU A 42 -9.90 13.32 -14.30
N ALA A 43 -9.43 14.49 -13.86
CA ALA A 43 -8.73 14.65 -12.59
C ALA A 43 -9.64 14.42 -11.37
N GLU A 44 -10.93 14.72 -11.48
CA GLU A 44 -11.90 14.50 -10.41
C GLU A 44 -12.20 13.00 -10.22
N TYR A 45 -12.18 12.23 -11.32
CA TYR A 45 -12.32 10.77 -11.29
C TYR A 45 -11.10 10.07 -10.67
N GLN A 46 -9.89 10.56 -10.98
CA GLN A 46 -8.66 10.11 -10.32
C GLN A 46 -8.63 10.51 -8.84
N GLY A 47 -9.17 11.69 -8.50
CA GLY A 47 -9.37 12.13 -7.12
C GLY A 47 -10.30 11.22 -6.32
N LYS A 48 -11.40 10.76 -6.92
CA LYS A 48 -12.31 9.78 -6.29
C LYS A 48 -11.68 8.39 -6.13
N LEU A 49 -10.83 7.97 -7.06
CA LEU A 49 -10.01 6.75 -6.94
C LEU A 49 -8.95 6.88 -5.84
N LEU A 50 -8.37 8.07 -5.65
CA LEU A 50 -7.44 8.35 -4.56
C LEU A 50 -8.13 8.50 -3.20
N GLN A 51 -9.33 9.07 -3.12
CA GLN A 51 -10.16 9.14 -1.90
C GLN A 51 -10.69 7.78 -1.48
N SER A 52 -10.79 6.82 -2.40
CA SER A 52 -11.11 5.42 -2.07
C SER A 52 -10.01 4.74 -1.22
N ARG A 53 -8.86 5.39 -0.97
CA ARG A 53 -7.82 4.96 -0.01
C ARG A 53 -8.13 5.30 1.44
N ASP A 54 -9.27 5.92 1.75
CA ASP A 54 -9.77 6.04 3.14
C ASP A 54 -10.05 4.66 3.81
N SER A 55 -9.82 3.54 3.10
CA SER A 55 -9.85 2.19 3.68
C SER A 55 -8.64 1.86 4.55
N ASP A 56 -7.49 2.52 4.36
CA ASP A 56 -6.22 2.11 5.00
C ASP A 56 -6.31 2.12 6.55
N TRP A 57 -6.97 3.11 7.16
CA TRP A 57 -7.06 3.19 8.63
C TRP A 57 -7.92 2.08 9.24
N LYS A 58 -8.96 1.61 8.53
CA LYS A 58 -9.83 0.53 9.01
C LYS A 58 -9.08 -0.80 8.94
N ASP A 59 -8.36 -1.01 7.85
CA ASP A 59 -7.59 -2.22 7.62
C ASP A 59 -6.43 -2.33 8.62
N GLU A 60 -5.74 -1.21 8.92
CA GLU A 60 -4.70 -1.14 9.96
C GLU A 60 -5.26 -1.38 11.38
N PHE A 61 -6.42 -0.81 11.71
CA PHE A 61 -7.06 -1.02 13.01
C PHE A 61 -7.46 -2.48 13.22
N ILE A 62 -8.03 -3.12 12.19
CA ILE A 62 -8.40 -4.53 12.25
C ILE A 62 -7.16 -5.41 12.33
N LEU A 63 -6.08 -5.08 11.62
CA LEU A 63 -4.80 -5.77 11.71
C LEU A 63 -4.21 -5.67 13.12
N LEU A 64 -4.28 -4.51 13.76
CA LEU A 64 -3.87 -4.34 15.15
C LEU A 64 -4.71 -5.24 16.06
N LEU A 65 -6.04 -5.21 15.92
CA LEU A 65 -6.96 -6.05 16.70
C LEU A 65 -6.68 -7.55 16.54
N LEU A 66 -6.35 -7.99 15.33
CA LEU A 66 -5.97 -9.38 15.00
C LEU A 66 -4.61 -9.79 15.54
N SER A 67 -3.68 -8.84 15.65
CA SER A 67 -2.35 -9.12 16.19
C SER A 67 -2.33 -9.18 17.72
N VAL A 68 -3.30 -8.55 18.41
CA VAL A 68 -3.37 -8.55 19.89
C VAL A 68 -3.27 -9.95 20.51
N PRO A 69 -4.04 -10.98 20.08
CA PRO A 69 -3.95 -12.32 20.66
C PRO A 69 -2.60 -12.99 20.41
N ILE A 70 -1.98 -12.72 19.26
CA ILE A 70 -0.67 -13.28 18.88
C ILE A 70 0.43 -12.66 19.75
N VAL A 71 0.38 -11.34 19.97
CA VAL A 71 1.31 -10.62 20.85
C VAL A 71 1.13 -11.09 22.30
N MET A 72 -0.11 -11.25 22.77
CA MET A 72 -0.39 -11.77 24.11
C MET A 72 0.08 -13.21 24.29
N LEU A 73 0.01 -14.05 23.24
CA LEU A 73 0.58 -15.40 23.25
C LEU A 73 2.11 -15.35 23.36
N GLY A 74 2.76 -14.51 22.55
CA GLY A 74 4.21 -14.28 22.65
C GLY A 74 4.64 -13.79 24.03
N PHE A 75 3.87 -12.87 24.62
CA PHE A 75 4.07 -12.39 25.98
C PHE A 75 3.88 -13.51 27.02
N ALA A 76 2.84 -14.34 26.87
CA ALA A 76 2.57 -15.45 27.78
C ALA A 76 3.63 -16.57 27.71
N VAL A 77 4.27 -16.78 26.55
CA VAL A 77 5.39 -17.73 26.38
C VAL A 77 6.68 -17.18 26.95
N TRP A 78 6.91 -15.87 26.80
CA TRP A 78 8.11 -15.21 27.30
C TRP A 78 8.04 -14.91 28.81
N SER A 79 6.85 -14.76 29.37
CA SER A 79 6.64 -14.56 30.81
C SER A 79 6.94 -15.85 31.58
N ASP A 80 7.77 -15.76 32.62
CA ASP A 80 8.06 -16.86 33.54
C ASP A 80 6.86 -17.22 34.46
N ASP A 81 5.75 -16.49 34.35
CA ASP A 81 4.54 -16.72 35.17
C ASP A 81 3.53 -17.64 34.44
N PRO A 82 3.30 -18.87 34.95
CA PRO A 82 2.40 -19.85 34.35
C PRO A 82 0.93 -19.39 34.28
N ALA A 83 0.51 -18.42 35.10
CA ALA A 83 -0.85 -17.89 35.07
C ALA A 83 -1.19 -17.20 33.74
N HIS A 84 -0.20 -16.65 33.03
CA HIS A 84 -0.41 -16.04 31.71
C HIS A 84 -0.73 -17.10 30.65
N MET A 85 -0.05 -18.25 30.72
CA MET A 85 -0.27 -19.36 29.81
C MET A 85 -1.67 -19.97 30.00
N GLU A 86 -2.13 -20.09 31.25
CA GLU A 86 -3.47 -20.59 31.56
C GLU A 86 -4.58 -19.68 31.03
N LYS A 87 -4.44 -18.35 31.22
CA LYS A 87 -5.40 -17.38 30.68
C LYS A 87 -5.46 -17.42 29.14
N MET A 88 -4.33 -17.61 28.48
CA MET A 88 -4.29 -17.76 27.02
C MET A 88 -4.98 -19.05 26.57
N LYS A 89 -4.73 -20.17 27.24
CA LYS A 89 -5.42 -21.44 26.93
C LYS A 89 -6.92 -21.31 27.10
N LEU A 90 -7.37 -20.69 28.19
CA LEU A 90 -8.79 -20.45 28.47
C LEU A 90 -9.45 -19.57 27.40
N PHE A 91 -8.75 -18.53 26.93
CA PHE A 91 -9.22 -17.70 25.82
C PHE A 91 -9.43 -18.52 24.54
N PHE A 92 -8.45 -19.33 24.13
CA PHE A 92 -8.58 -20.17 22.94
C PHE A 92 -9.64 -21.26 23.10
N GLU A 93 -9.80 -21.82 24.30
CA GLU A 93 -10.83 -22.81 24.60
C GLU A 93 -12.24 -22.22 24.39
N TYR A 94 -12.55 -21.08 25.02
CA TYR A 94 -13.83 -20.41 24.81
C TYR A 94 -14.01 -19.91 23.38
N PHE A 95 -12.94 -19.45 22.73
CA PHE A 95 -12.99 -19.04 21.32
C PHE A 95 -13.35 -20.22 20.41
N SER A 96 -12.81 -21.41 20.69
CA SER A 96 -13.12 -22.63 19.93
C SER A 96 -14.55 -23.13 20.14
N GLN A 97 -15.14 -22.85 21.30
CA GLN A 97 -16.53 -23.17 21.64
C GLN A 97 -17.55 -22.22 21.00
N LEU A 98 -17.10 -21.13 20.36
CA LEU A 98 -18.01 -20.20 19.68
C LEU A 98 -18.76 -20.91 18.53
N PRO A 99 -20.02 -20.54 18.27
CA PRO A 99 -20.79 -21.10 17.17
C PRO A 99 -20.07 -20.98 15.82
N PHE A 100 -20.20 -21.99 14.97
CA PHE A 100 -19.52 -22.07 13.67
C PHE A 100 -19.79 -20.87 12.73
N TRP A 101 -21.01 -20.30 12.79
CA TRP A 101 -21.36 -19.12 12.00
C TRP A 101 -20.49 -17.90 12.39
N TYR A 102 -20.15 -17.78 13.68
CA TYR A 102 -19.32 -16.68 14.18
C TYR A 102 -17.86 -16.86 13.75
N GLN A 103 -17.34 -18.09 13.86
CA GLN A 103 -15.98 -18.42 13.40
C GLN A 103 -15.82 -18.15 11.89
N THR A 104 -16.85 -18.49 11.10
CA THR A 104 -16.85 -18.26 9.64
C THR A 104 -16.85 -16.77 9.30
N ILE A 105 -17.66 -15.95 9.99
CA ILE A 105 -17.64 -14.49 9.81
C ILE A 105 -16.29 -13.90 10.23
N PHE A 106 -15.72 -14.36 11.35
CA PHE A 106 -14.42 -13.90 11.84
C PHE A 106 -13.31 -14.16 10.80
N VAL A 107 -13.23 -15.37 10.25
CA VAL A 107 -12.30 -15.72 9.16
C VAL A 107 -12.60 -14.93 7.89
N GLY A 108 -13.87 -14.68 7.57
CA GLY A 108 -14.28 -13.86 6.43
C GLY A 108 -13.82 -12.40 6.54
N VAL A 109 -13.92 -11.81 7.74
CA VAL A 109 -13.42 -10.45 8.02
C VAL A 109 -11.89 -10.40 7.86
N ILE A 110 -11.17 -11.39 8.39
CA ILE A 110 -9.72 -11.52 8.21
C ILE A 110 -9.35 -11.58 6.72
N ALA A 111 -9.99 -12.48 5.96
CA ALA A 111 -9.71 -12.65 4.53
C ALA A 111 -10.01 -11.38 3.72
N SER A 112 -11.05 -10.64 4.08
CA SER A 112 -11.39 -9.36 3.47
C SER A 112 -10.32 -8.30 3.71
N VAL A 113 -9.76 -8.22 4.92
CA VAL A 113 -8.73 -7.24 5.28
C VAL A 113 -7.40 -7.53 4.60
N TYR A 114 -6.99 -8.80 4.51
CA TYR A 114 -5.78 -9.17 3.79
C TYR A 114 -5.89 -9.05 2.26
N GLY A 115 -7.04 -8.60 1.75
CA GLY A 115 -7.27 -8.46 0.32
C GLY A 115 -7.15 -9.79 -0.43
N LEU A 116 -7.26 -10.93 0.29
CA LEU A 116 -7.40 -12.25 -0.30
C LEU A 116 -8.79 -12.32 -0.93
N LYS A 117 -8.93 -11.64 -2.05
CA LYS A 117 -10.08 -11.81 -2.90
C LYS A 117 -10.05 -13.27 -3.34
N ALA A 118 -11.06 -14.04 -2.94
CA ALA A 118 -11.34 -15.34 -3.56
C ALA A 118 -11.36 -15.26 -5.11
N THR A 119 -11.46 -14.06 -5.68
CA THR A 119 -11.40 -13.78 -7.13
C THR A 119 -10.01 -13.92 -7.76
N ASP A 120 -8.90 -13.84 -7.02
CA ASP A 120 -7.55 -14.01 -7.61
C ASP A 120 -7.17 -15.48 -7.80
N LEU A 121 -7.84 -16.39 -7.09
CA LEU A 121 -7.77 -17.84 -7.35
C LEU A 121 -8.51 -18.25 -8.64
N ILE A 122 -9.44 -17.43 -9.14
CA ILE A 122 -10.30 -17.75 -10.30
C ILE A 122 -9.76 -17.17 -11.61
N LYS A 123 -8.91 -16.14 -11.57
CA LYS A 123 -8.31 -15.54 -12.79
C LYS A 123 -7.14 -16.33 -13.41
N ARG A 124 -6.82 -17.50 -12.86
CA ARG A 124 -5.69 -18.35 -13.30
C ARG A 124 -6.12 -19.72 -13.84
N LYS A 125 -7.34 -19.82 -14.38
CA LYS A 125 -7.76 -20.93 -15.24
C LYS A 125 -8.05 -20.45 -16.65
#